data_AF-A0A2V8I4T3-F1
#
_entry.id   AF-A0A2V8I4T3-F1
#
_cell.length_a   1.000
_cell.length_b   1.000
_cell.length_c   1.000
_cell.angle_alpha   90.00
_cell.angle_beta   90.00
_cell.angle_gamma   90.00
#
_symmetry.space_group_name_H-M   'P 1'
#
loop_
_entity.id
_entity.type
_entity.pdbx_description
1 polymer ?
#
loop_
_entity_poly.entity_id
_entity_poly.type
_entity_poly.pdbx_seq_one_letter_code
_entity_poly.pdbx_strand_id
1 'polypeptide(L)'
;MYFGYLNRNYEEELDIPIGPDNNVDPGGDRSQPTHFYPRRNRFLFTVAVPKDWGLERKVVWSLTIRGKTNAAKGWLQPEWEINDEIMMMNSAGGADVQNKPPVVKGPGPQTVTLPNTLRLTAVAEDDGHPNPKRVAVDPEGNSIGGQGLSVRWIHYRGPAGVTFSPETAASGYQKPVEAATTVRFKSPGVYVLRAIASDGSLETFHDVTVTVK
;
A
#
# COMPACT_ATOMS: atom_id res chain seq x y z
N MET A 1 0.40 -2.75 -15.33
CA MET A 1 -0.96 -2.18 -15.15
C MET A 1 -1.22 -1.96 -13.67
N TYR A 2 -1.84 -0.85 -13.27
CA TYR A 2 -2.18 -0.54 -11.88
C TYR A 2 -3.62 -0.92 -11.56
N PHE A 3 -3.84 -1.48 -10.38
CA PHE A 3 -5.17 -1.81 -9.86
C PHE A 3 -5.38 -1.18 -8.49
N GLY A 4 -6.64 -0.90 -8.18
CA GLY A 4 -7.07 -0.33 -6.91
C GLY A 4 -8.56 -0.56 -6.73
N TYR A 5 -9.07 -0.22 -5.56
CA TYR A 5 -10.48 -0.41 -5.23
C TYR A 5 -11.03 0.73 -4.37
N LEU A 6 -12.36 0.79 -4.31
CA LEU A 6 -13.08 1.60 -3.33
C LEU A 6 -13.98 0.67 -2.52
N ASN A 7 -13.62 0.43 -1.26
CA ASN A 7 -14.52 -0.18 -0.30
C ASN A 7 -15.47 0.93 0.17
N ARG A 8 -16.76 0.77 -0.15
CA ARG A 8 -17.78 1.80 0.12
C ARG A 8 -18.17 1.88 1.59
N ASN A 9 -17.78 0.89 2.40
CA ASN A 9 -17.92 0.94 3.85
C ASN A 9 -17.02 2.03 4.45
N TYR A 10 -17.37 2.44 5.67
CA TYR A 10 -16.56 3.36 6.48
C TYR A 10 -15.77 2.65 7.58
N GLU A 11 -16.27 1.49 8.05
CA GLU A 11 -15.69 0.75 9.18
C GLU A 11 -15.33 -0.69 8.81
N GLU A 12 -16.17 -1.36 8.02
CA GLU A 12 -15.96 -2.78 7.70
C GLU A 12 -14.74 -3.00 6.80
N GLU A 13 -13.74 -3.66 7.38
CA GLU A 13 -12.64 -4.36 6.70
C GLU A 13 -13.09 -5.75 6.24
N LEU A 14 -12.53 -6.23 5.14
CA LEU A 14 -12.87 -7.54 4.59
C LEU A 14 -11.60 -8.38 4.38
N ASP A 15 -11.69 -9.66 4.70
CA ASP A 15 -10.66 -10.65 4.40
C ASP A 15 -11.21 -11.63 3.35
N ILE A 16 -10.63 -11.60 2.15
CA ILE A 16 -11.05 -12.45 1.01
C ILE A 16 -9.81 -13.18 0.49
N PRO A 17 -9.63 -14.46 0.85
CA PRO A 17 -8.49 -15.26 0.41
C PRO A 17 -8.40 -15.35 -1.11
N ILE A 18 -7.19 -15.58 -1.62
CA ILE A 18 -6.97 -15.89 -3.04
C ILE A 18 -7.81 -17.11 -3.43
N GLY A 19 -8.57 -17.01 -4.51
CA GLY A 19 -9.44 -18.07 -4.96
C GLY A 19 -10.54 -17.56 -5.89
N PRO A 20 -11.61 -18.34 -6.13
CA PRO A 20 -12.70 -17.95 -7.03
C PRO A 20 -13.35 -16.60 -6.71
N ASP A 21 -13.33 -16.21 -5.42
CA ASP A 21 -13.90 -14.95 -4.94
C ASP A 21 -12.90 -13.79 -4.90
N ASN A 22 -11.61 -14.03 -5.17
CA ASN A 22 -10.57 -13.01 -5.30
C ASN A 22 -9.48 -13.52 -6.26
N ASN A 23 -9.59 -13.14 -7.53
CA ASN A 23 -8.79 -13.71 -8.61
C ASN A 23 -8.39 -12.66 -9.65
N VAL A 24 -7.14 -12.73 -10.14
CA VAL A 24 -6.70 -12.03 -11.35
C VAL A 24 -6.64 -13.00 -12.52
N ASP A 25 -7.44 -12.74 -13.55
CA ASP A 25 -7.37 -13.45 -14.82
C ASP A 25 -6.60 -12.63 -15.88
N PRO A 26 -5.59 -13.20 -16.56
CA PRO A 26 -4.96 -14.50 -16.30
C PRO A 26 -3.86 -14.44 -15.24
N GLY A 27 -3.67 -15.57 -14.55
CA GLY A 27 -2.50 -15.82 -13.70
C GLY A 27 -2.75 -15.87 -12.19
N GLY A 28 -4.01 -15.84 -11.75
CA GLY A 28 -4.39 -16.16 -10.38
C GLY A 28 -4.00 -15.08 -9.37
N ASP A 29 -3.08 -15.42 -8.46
CA ASP A 29 -2.67 -14.58 -7.33
C ASP A 29 -2.18 -13.20 -7.77
N ARG A 30 -1.18 -13.13 -8.66
CA ARG A 30 -0.57 -11.87 -9.16
C ARG A 30 -0.26 -10.84 -8.06
N SER A 31 0.01 -11.30 -6.84
CA SER A 31 0.28 -10.47 -5.66
C SER A 31 -0.86 -9.53 -5.26
N GLN A 32 -2.10 -9.86 -5.61
CA GLN A 32 -3.30 -9.12 -5.21
C GLN A 32 -3.48 -9.14 -3.66
N PRO A 33 -4.16 -8.13 -3.07
CA PRO A 33 -4.43 -8.11 -1.64
C PRO A 33 -5.39 -9.24 -1.24
N THR A 34 -5.32 -9.68 0.02
CA THR A 34 -6.38 -10.52 0.63
C THR A 34 -7.08 -9.84 1.79
N HIS A 35 -6.56 -8.70 2.25
CA HIS A 35 -7.17 -7.87 3.28
C HIS A 35 -7.54 -6.50 2.68
N PHE A 36 -8.76 -6.05 2.92
CA PHE A 36 -9.37 -4.90 2.25
C PHE A 36 -9.84 -3.86 3.26
N TYR A 37 -8.99 -2.85 3.48
CA TYR A 37 -9.33 -1.65 4.25
C TYR A 37 -10.52 -0.88 3.67
N PRO A 38 -11.24 -0.10 4.49
CA PRO A 38 -12.30 0.77 4.02
C PRO A 38 -11.77 1.85 3.07
N ARG A 39 -12.69 2.55 2.44
CA ARG A 39 -12.40 3.71 1.58
C ARG A 39 -11.56 3.36 0.35
N ARG A 40 -10.89 4.38 -0.18
CA ARG A 40 -10.25 4.36 -1.50
C ARG A 40 -8.80 3.92 -1.36
N ASN A 41 -8.43 2.89 -2.11
CA ASN A 41 -7.07 2.34 -2.18
C ASN A 41 -6.63 2.37 -3.65
N ARG A 42 -5.98 3.45 -4.06
CA ARG A 42 -5.51 3.68 -5.44
C ARG A 42 -4.14 3.04 -5.65
N PHE A 43 -3.83 2.69 -6.89
CA PHE A 43 -2.50 2.20 -7.30
C PHE A 43 -1.94 1.08 -6.39
N LEU A 44 -2.81 0.29 -5.78
CA LEU A 44 -2.52 -0.60 -4.66
C LEU A 44 -1.54 -1.73 -5.02
N PHE A 45 -1.69 -2.27 -6.21
CA PHE A 45 -0.79 -3.29 -6.74
C PHE A 45 -0.72 -3.20 -8.26
N THR A 46 0.31 -3.82 -8.81
CA THR A 46 0.54 -3.88 -10.25
C THR A 46 0.51 -5.30 -10.76
N VAL A 47 0.06 -5.46 -12.00
CA VAL A 47 0.19 -6.69 -12.77
C VAL A 47 1.10 -6.41 -13.95
N ALA A 48 2.23 -7.12 -13.98
CA ALA A 48 3.12 -7.16 -15.13
C ALA A 48 2.57 -8.13 -16.18
N VAL A 49 2.53 -7.66 -17.43
CA VAL A 49 2.13 -8.47 -18.59
C VAL A 49 3.34 -8.64 -19.52
N PRO A 50 3.41 -9.73 -20.31
CA PRO A 50 4.43 -9.92 -21.33
C PRO A 50 4.60 -8.73 -22.27
N LYS A 51 5.80 -8.58 -22.84
CA LYS A 51 6.13 -7.45 -23.74
C LYS A 51 5.30 -7.48 -25.04
N ASP A 52 4.82 -8.65 -25.44
CA ASP A 52 4.00 -8.95 -26.61
C ASP A 52 2.51 -9.13 -26.27
N TRP A 53 2.04 -8.60 -25.14
CA TRP A 53 0.67 -8.77 -24.65
C TRP A 53 -0.43 -8.39 -25.67
N GLY A 54 -0.19 -7.40 -26.52
CA GLY A 54 -1.21 -6.89 -27.45
C GLY A 54 -2.25 -5.99 -26.77
N LEU A 55 -2.77 -5.02 -27.53
CA LEU A 55 -3.56 -3.90 -26.98
C LEU A 55 -5.00 -4.30 -26.59
N GLU A 56 -5.54 -5.38 -27.16
CA GLU A 56 -6.91 -5.83 -26.88
C GLU A 56 -7.02 -6.80 -25.69
N ARG A 57 -5.88 -7.35 -25.23
CA ARG A 57 -5.87 -8.33 -24.13
C ARG A 57 -6.06 -7.64 -22.79
N LYS A 58 -6.90 -8.24 -21.95
CA LYS A 58 -7.29 -7.69 -20.65
C LYS A 58 -6.73 -8.51 -19.51
N VAL A 59 -6.37 -7.81 -18.44
CA VAL A 59 -6.24 -8.35 -17.11
C VAL A 59 -7.52 -8.00 -16.35
N VAL A 60 -8.18 -8.98 -15.75
CA VAL A 60 -9.43 -8.81 -15.01
C VAL A 60 -9.22 -9.25 -13.56
N TRP A 61 -9.24 -8.30 -12.64
CA TRP A 61 -9.28 -8.59 -11.22
C TRP A 61 -10.73 -8.62 -10.73
N SER A 62 -11.15 -9.74 -10.14
CA SER A 62 -12.53 -9.95 -9.70
C SER A 62 -12.60 -10.21 -8.20
N LEU A 63 -13.59 -9.61 -7.54
CA LEU A 63 -13.92 -9.81 -6.14
C LEU A 63 -15.39 -10.18 -6.00
N THR A 64 -15.68 -11.30 -5.35
CA THR A 64 -17.04 -11.76 -5.04
C THR A 64 -17.29 -11.71 -3.55
N ILE A 65 -18.32 -10.97 -3.14
CA ILE A 65 -18.65 -10.75 -1.73
C ILE A 65 -20.16 -10.85 -1.60
N ARG A 66 -20.65 -11.70 -0.69
CA ARG A 66 -22.08 -11.90 -0.42
C ARG A 66 -22.89 -12.14 -1.72
N GLY A 67 -22.35 -12.99 -2.61
CA GLY A 67 -22.97 -13.36 -3.88
C GLY A 67 -22.92 -12.29 -4.98
N LYS A 68 -22.20 -11.18 -4.78
CA LYS A 68 -22.03 -10.13 -5.80
C LYS A 68 -20.58 -10.02 -6.24
N THR A 69 -20.35 -10.10 -7.56
CA THR A 69 -19.03 -9.93 -8.16
C THR A 69 -18.85 -8.51 -8.68
N ASN A 70 -17.73 -7.88 -8.31
CA ASN A 70 -17.23 -6.66 -8.94
C ASN A 70 -15.91 -7.00 -9.65
N ALA A 71 -15.63 -6.31 -10.75
CA ALA A 71 -14.39 -6.52 -11.50
C ALA A 71 -13.75 -5.21 -11.94
N ALA A 72 -12.43 -5.13 -11.79
CA ALA A 72 -11.58 -4.11 -12.40
C ALA A 72 -10.89 -4.71 -13.64
N LYS A 73 -10.97 -4.02 -14.77
CA LYS A 73 -10.41 -4.47 -16.04
C LYS A 73 -9.32 -3.49 -16.47
N GLY A 74 -8.13 -4.00 -16.74
CA GLY A 74 -7.00 -3.23 -17.28
C GLY A 74 -6.53 -3.82 -18.61
N TRP A 75 -6.11 -2.95 -19.53
CA TRP A 75 -5.42 -3.32 -20.77
C TRP A 75 -4.43 -2.22 -21.16
N LEU A 76 -3.62 -2.48 -22.17
CA LEU A 76 -2.60 -1.53 -22.63
C LEU A 76 -3.20 -0.61 -23.69
N GLN A 77 -3.14 0.70 -23.44
CA GLN A 77 -3.39 1.75 -24.41
C GLN A 77 -2.32 2.83 -24.19
N PRO A 78 -1.63 3.29 -25.24
CA PRO A 78 -0.59 4.31 -25.11
C PRO A 78 -1.06 5.57 -24.37
N GLU A 79 -2.31 5.99 -24.58
CA GLU A 79 -2.88 7.20 -24.01
C GLU A 79 -3.23 7.07 -22.52
N TRP A 80 -3.16 5.86 -21.96
CA TRP A 80 -3.50 5.55 -20.56
C TRP A 80 -2.28 5.21 -19.72
N GLU A 81 -1.08 5.54 -20.22
CA GLU A 81 0.13 5.37 -19.45
C GLU A 81 0.04 6.17 -18.14
N ILE A 82 0.29 5.48 -17.03
CA ILE A 82 0.37 6.08 -15.71
C ILE A 82 1.85 6.15 -15.36
N ASN A 83 2.37 7.38 -15.28
CA ASN A 83 3.68 7.70 -14.75
C ASN A 83 3.54 8.47 -13.43
N ASP A 84 4.67 8.82 -12.82
CA ASP A 84 4.71 9.53 -11.54
C ASP A 84 3.98 10.88 -11.63
N GLU A 85 4.11 11.61 -12.74
CA GLU A 85 3.42 12.88 -12.96
C GLU A 85 1.89 12.73 -12.90
N ILE A 86 1.34 11.74 -13.60
CA ILE A 86 -0.10 11.42 -13.56
C ILE A 86 -0.52 11.01 -12.15
N MET A 87 0.29 10.23 -11.43
CA MET A 87 -0.01 9.86 -10.05
C MET A 87 -0.07 11.09 -9.12
N MET A 88 0.91 11.99 -9.21
CA MET A 88 0.95 13.23 -8.42
C MET A 88 -0.27 14.12 -8.70
N MET A 89 -0.65 14.29 -9.98
CA MET A 89 -1.86 15.03 -10.36
C MET A 89 -3.14 14.43 -9.77
N ASN A 90 -3.20 13.10 -9.63
CA ASN A 90 -4.31 12.41 -8.99
C ASN A 90 -4.32 12.60 -7.45
N SER A 91 -3.20 12.93 -6.83
CA SER A 91 -3.06 13.10 -5.36
C SER A 91 -3.43 14.51 -4.84
N ALA A 92 -4.01 15.37 -5.68
CA ALA A 92 -4.43 16.75 -5.36
C ALA A 92 -3.28 17.76 -5.06
N GLY A 93 -2.02 17.32 -5.07
CA GLY A 93 -0.83 18.18 -4.88
C GLY A 93 -0.44 19.01 -6.11
N GLY A 94 -0.86 18.59 -7.30
CA GLY A 94 -0.32 19.07 -8.58
C GLY A 94 0.92 18.25 -8.98
N ALA A 95 1.48 18.53 -10.16
CA ALA A 95 2.72 17.89 -10.59
C ALA A 95 3.94 18.67 -10.09
N ASP A 96 4.89 17.95 -9.47
CA ASP A 96 6.24 18.42 -9.20
C ASP A 96 7.21 17.51 -9.96
N VAL A 97 7.72 17.98 -11.10
CA VAL A 97 8.56 17.17 -12.00
C VAL A 97 9.91 16.77 -11.39
N GLN A 98 10.31 17.39 -10.28
CA GLN A 98 11.55 17.03 -9.57
C GLN A 98 11.32 15.94 -8.53
N ASN A 99 10.07 15.78 -8.08
CA ASN A 99 9.71 14.81 -7.05
C ASN A 99 9.96 13.38 -7.52
N LYS A 100 10.54 12.57 -6.63
CA LYS A 100 10.71 11.13 -6.82
C LYS A 100 9.97 10.39 -5.72
N PRO A 101 9.49 9.16 -6.01
CA PRO A 101 8.88 8.36 -4.96
C PRO A 101 9.85 8.13 -3.78
N PRO A 102 9.36 8.13 -2.52
CA PRO A 102 10.18 7.81 -1.37
C PRO A 102 10.87 6.45 -1.49
N VAL A 103 11.95 6.24 -0.77
CA VAL A 103 12.60 4.93 -0.64
C VAL A 103 12.33 4.39 0.75
N VAL A 104 11.72 3.21 0.85
CA VAL A 104 11.47 2.52 2.13
C VAL A 104 12.25 1.22 2.24
N LYS A 105 12.84 0.98 3.41
CA LYS A 105 13.56 -0.24 3.76
C LYS A 105 12.95 -0.82 5.04
N GLY A 106 12.71 -2.13 5.06
CA GLY A 106 12.25 -2.86 6.23
C GLY A 106 12.98 -4.19 6.40
N PRO A 107 12.56 -5.02 7.37
CA PRO A 107 13.17 -6.32 7.59
C PRO A 107 12.86 -7.29 6.45
N GLY A 108 13.69 -8.33 6.31
CA GLY A 108 13.38 -9.48 5.47
C GLY A 108 12.30 -10.39 6.08
N PRO A 109 12.06 -11.58 5.51
CA PRO A 109 11.08 -12.53 6.02
C PRO A 109 11.27 -12.85 7.50
N GLN A 110 10.17 -12.94 8.25
CA GLN A 110 10.15 -13.17 9.69
C GLN A 110 9.40 -14.45 10.03
N THR A 111 9.67 -15.01 11.21
CA THR A 111 8.88 -16.11 11.79
C THR A 111 8.56 -15.78 13.24
N VAL A 112 7.32 -16.06 13.65
CA VAL A 112 6.88 -15.90 15.04
C VAL A 112 6.03 -17.10 15.45
N THR A 113 6.13 -17.53 16.70
CA THR A 113 5.30 -18.61 17.26
C THR A 113 4.30 -18.01 18.24
N LEU A 114 3.02 -18.37 18.13
CA LEU A 114 2.00 -17.90 19.05
C LEU A 114 2.29 -18.36 20.50
N PRO A 115 1.98 -17.54 21.51
CA PRO A 115 1.30 -16.23 21.46
C PRO A 115 2.25 -15.02 21.33
N ASN A 116 3.49 -15.23 20.90
CA ASN A 116 4.48 -14.15 20.85
C ASN A 116 4.09 -13.07 19.83
N THR A 117 4.62 -11.88 20.05
CA THR A 117 4.46 -10.72 19.17
C THR A 117 5.70 -10.52 18.32
N LEU A 118 5.57 -9.78 17.22
CA LEU A 118 6.68 -9.44 16.33
C LEU A 118 6.90 -7.93 16.33
N ARG A 119 8.13 -7.46 16.59
CA ARG A 119 8.48 -6.05 16.41
C ARG A 119 8.99 -5.83 14.99
N LEU A 120 8.41 -4.86 14.29
CA LEU A 120 8.83 -4.44 12.96
C LEU A 120 9.29 -2.99 12.99
N THR A 121 10.30 -2.67 12.18
CA THR A 121 10.79 -1.32 11.97
C THR A 121 11.04 -1.13 10.48
N ALA A 122 10.47 -0.07 9.90
CA ALA A 122 10.81 0.38 8.55
C ALA A 122 11.34 1.81 8.62
N VAL A 123 12.29 2.12 7.74
CA VAL A 123 12.86 3.46 7.58
C VAL A 123 12.61 3.92 6.16
N ALA A 124 12.06 5.12 6.00
CA ALA A 124 11.94 5.77 4.71
C ALA A 124 12.82 7.02 4.64
N GLU A 125 13.30 7.27 3.42
CA GLU A 125 14.02 8.47 3.01
C GLU A 125 13.33 9.02 1.76
N ASP A 126 13.51 10.31 1.53
CA ASP A 126 12.85 11.05 0.47
C ASP A 126 13.76 12.18 -0.02
N ASP A 127 13.52 12.70 -1.22
CA ASP A 127 14.28 13.81 -1.78
C ASP A 127 13.83 15.18 -1.24
N GLY A 128 12.82 15.21 -0.39
CA GLY A 128 12.28 16.42 0.24
C GLY A 128 11.20 17.10 -0.59
N HIS A 129 10.74 16.47 -1.67
CA HIS A 129 9.61 16.89 -2.46
C HIS A 129 8.35 16.06 -2.14
N PRO A 130 7.14 16.52 -2.54
CA PRO A 130 6.86 17.88 -2.99
C PRO A 130 7.13 18.89 -1.88
N ASN A 131 7.66 20.07 -2.24
CA ASN A 131 7.82 21.14 -1.25
C ASN A 131 6.45 21.54 -0.69
N PRO A 132 6.22 21.48 0.63
CA PRO A 132 4.93 21.78 1.23
C PRO A 132 4.53 23.22 0.93
N LYS A 133 3.35 23.41 0.35
CA LYS A 133 2.85 24.73 -0.07
C LYS A 133 2.69 25.71 1.09
N ARG A 134 2.52 25.21 2.33
CA ARG A 134 2.52 25.97 3.59
C ARG A 134 3.02 25.05 4.71
N VAL A 135 4.16 25.36 5.29
CA VAL A 135 4.52 24.85 6.62
C VAL A 135 4.00 25.88 7.61
N ALA A 136 2.88 25.61 8.29
CA ALA A 136 2.65 26.37 9.52
C ALA A 136 3.71 25.92 10.51
N VAL A 137 4.29 26.84 11.26
CA VAL A 137 5.30 26.51 12.27
C VAL A 137 4.65 26.85 13.61
N ASP A 138 4.67 25.93 14.56
CA ASP A 138 4.24 26.22 15.92
C ASP A 138 5.20 27.25 16.57
N PRO A 139 4.79 27.91 17.67
CA PRO A 139 5.65 28.85 18.38
C PRO A 139 7.00 28.25 18.83
N GLU A 140 7.09 26.93 18.94
CA GLU A 140 8.27 26.15 19.31
C GLU A 140 9.17 25.78 18.12
N GLY A 141 8.80 26.14 16.88
CA GLY A 141 9.58 25.89 15.67
C GLY A 141 9.26 24.58 14.93
N ASN A 142 8.26 23.81 15.36
CA ASN A 142 7.85 22.56 14.72
C ASN A 142 6.88 22.81 13.57
N SER A 143 7.06 22.07 12.48
CA SER A 143 6.18 22.10 11.32
C SER A 143 4.78 21.54 11.65
N ILE A 144 3.78 22.42 11.70
CA ILE A 144 2.35 22.11 11.66
C ILE A 144 1.89 22.08 10.19
N GLY A 145 1.52 20.90 9.68
CA GLY A 145 0.69 20.82 8.47
C GLY A 145 1.40 20.93 7.11
N GLY A 146 2.64 20.45 7.00
CA GLY A 146 3.22 20.07 5.71
C GLY A 146 2.91 18.61 5.39
N GLN A 147 2.46 18.30 4.16
CA GLN A 147 2.57 16.94 3.64
C GLN A 147 4.06 16.65 3.53
N GLY A 148 4.58 15.89 4.48
CA GLY A 148 5.95 15.41 4.50
C GLY A 148 5.99 13.90 4.37
N LEU A 149 7.18 13.34 4.43
CA LEU A 149 7.39 11.91 4.41
C LEU A 149 6.62 11.24 5.56
N SER A 150 5.91 10.17 5.23
CA SER A 150 5.20 9.32 6.17
C SER A 150 5.46 7.86 5.86
N VAL A 151 5.44 7.02 6.89
CA VAL A 151 5.50 5.56 6.75
C VAL A 151 4.37 4.96 7.55
N ARG A 152 3.60 4.06 6.95
CA ARG A 152 2.54 3.31 7.64
C ARG A 152 2.64 1.82 7.38
N TRP A 153 2.42 1.02 8.42
CA TRP A 153 2.25 -0.43 8.30
C TRP A 153 0.79 -0.81 8.02
N ILE A 154 0.59 -1.81 7.17
CA ILE A 154 -0.71 -2.45 6.94
C ILE A 154 -0.62 -3.98 6.89
N HIS A 155 -1.73 -4.64 7.20
CA HIS A 155 -1.98 -6.02 6.84
C HIS A 155 -2.40 -6.07 5.36
N TYR A 156 -1.52 -6.58 4.50
CA TYR A 156 -1.77 -6.62 3.06
C TYR A 156 -2.36 -7.97 2.62
N ARG A 157 -1.80 -9.07 3.15
CA ARG A 157 -2.28 -10.43 2.90
C ARG A 157 -2.16 -11.31 4.14
N GLY A 158 -2.98 -12.35 4.19
CA GLY A 158 -2.97 -13.37 5.24
C GLY A 158 -4.33 -13.57 5.89
N PRO A 159 -4.39 -14.46 6.90
CA PRO A 159 -5.59 -14.63 7.73
C PRO A 159 -6.00 -13.34 8.46
N ALA A 160 -7.25 -13.27 8.89
CA ALA A 160 -7.74 -12.15 9.68
C ALA A 160 -7.04 -12.03 11.07
N GLY A 161 -7.20 -10.88 11.72
CA GLY A 161 -6.83 -10.71 13.13
C GLY A 161 -5.37 -10.31 13.37
N VAL A 162 -4.80 -9.52 12.47
CA VAL A 162 -3.54 -8.80 12.70
C VAL A 162 -3.83 -7.51 13.45
N THR A 163 -3.12 -7.23 14.54
CA THR A 163 -3.19 -5.94 15.24
C THR A 163 -1.82 -5.32 15.41
N PHE A 164 -1.77 -3.99 15.36
CA PHE A 164 -0.54 -3.19 15.46
C PHE A 164 -0.61 -2.29 16.70
N SER A 165 0.49 -2.18 17.43
CA SER A 165 0.59 -1.32 18.62
C SER A 165 2.04 -0.86 18.87
N PRO A 166 2.32 0.44 19.02
CA PRO A 166 1.42 1.60 18.85
C PRO A 166 0.93 1.74 17.39
N GLU A 167 0.16 2.79 17.10
CA GLU A 167 -0.34 3.10 15.74
C GLU A 167 0.72 2.94 14.66
N THR A 168 0.27 2.58 13.46
CA THR A 168 1.15 2.12 12.38
C THR A 168 1.90 3.22 11.66
N ALA A 169 1.54 4.49 11.90
CA ALA A 169 2.01 5.62 11.13
C ALA A 169 3.05 6.45 11.89
N ALA A 170 4.14 6.79 11.20
CA ALA A 170 5.10 7.81 11.61
C ALA A 170 5.25 8.83 10.48
N SER A 171 5.58 10.07 10.81
CA SER A 171 5.78 11.14 9.84
C SER A 171 6.93 12.07 10.23
N GLY A 172 7.47 12.74 9.22
CA GLY A 172 8.57 13.68 9.36
C GLY A 172 8.71 14.55 8.11
N TYR A 173 9.56 15.56 8.19
CA TYR A 173 9.81 16.48 7.09
C TYR A 173 11.31 16.67 6.91
N GLN A 174 11.79 16.55 5.67
CA GLN A 174 13.21 16.69 5.28
C GLN A 174 14.19 15.87 6.14
N LYS A 175 13.72 14.75 6.71
CA LYS A 175 14.52 13.82 7.50
C LYS A 175 13.98 12.40 7.30
N PRO A 176 14.83 11.38 7.48
CA PRO A 176 14.37 10.00 7.47
C PRO A 176 13.26 9.77 8.50
N VAL A 177 12.30 8.93 8.14
CA VAL A 177 11.16 8.56 9.01
C VAL A 177 11.26 7.09 9.36
N GLU A 178 11.37 6.80 10.65
CA GLU A 178 11.32 5.45 11.19
C GLU A 178 9.92 5.14 11.74
N ALA A 179 9.29 4.08 11.23
CA ALA A 179 8.03 3.54 11.75
C ALA A 179 8.27 2.17 12.39
N ALA A 180 8.24 2.15 13.73
CA ALA A 180 8.34 0.93 14.53
C ALA A 180 6.98 0.57 15.15
N THR A 181 6.59 -0.70 15.05
CA THR A 181 5.33 -1.19 15.64
C THR A 181 5.46 -2.64 16.12
N THR A 182 4.65 -3.02 17.09
CA THR A 182 4.50 -4.40 17.55
C THR A 182 3.24 -5.01 16.93
N VAL A 183 3.43 -6.15 16.27
CA VAL A 183 2.37 -6.88 15.59
C VAL A 183 1.95 -8.10 16.42
N ARG A 184 0.64 -8.32 16.54
CA ARG A 184 0.05 -9.53 17.10
C ARG A 184 -0.78 -10.26 16.05
N PHE A 185 -0.80 -11.57 16.14
CA PHE A 185 -1.53 -12.45 15.23
C PHE A 185 -2.52 -13.30 16.04
N LYS A 186 -3.72 -13.50 15.51
CA LYS A 186 -4.74 -14.37 16.14
C LYS A 186 -4.64 -15.84 15.73
N SER A 187 -3.99 -16.15 14.62
CA SER A 187 -3.97 -17.51 14.07
C SER A 187 -2.64 -17.82 13.36
N PRO A 188 -2.25 -19.10 13.29
CA PRO A 188 -1.15 -19.52 12.43
C PRO A 188 -1.46 -19.26 10.95
N GLY A 189 -0.42 -19.03 10.16
CA GLY A 189 -0.56 -18.76 8.74
C GLY A 189 0.59 -17.97 8.14
N VAL A 190 0.50 -17.68 6.85
CA VAL A 190 1.44 -16.82 6.14
C VAL A 190 0.78 -15.47 5.91
N TYR A 191 1.46 -14.42 6.36
CA TYR A 191 1.03 -13.03 6.26
C TYR A 191 2.00 -12.24 5.40
N VAL A 192 1.50 -11.22 4.73
CA VAL A 192 2.29 -10.14 4.13
C VAL A 192 1.89 -8.85 4.82
N LEU A 193 2.85 -8.26 5.53
CA LEU A 193 2.71 -6.94 6.14
C LEU A 193 3.48 -5.95 5.29
N ARG A 194 2.86 -4.83 4.95
CA ARG A 194 3.42 -3.85 4.02
C ARG A 194 3.70 -2.54 4.74
N ALA A 195 4.94 -2.09 4.70
CA ALA A 195 5.29 -0.72 5.03
C ALA A 195 5.11 0.13 3.78
N ILE A 196 4.29 1.18 3.85
CA ILE A 196 4.04 2.11 2.74
C ILE A 196 4.66 3.44 3.13
N ALA A 197 5.59 3.94 2.32
CA ALA A 197 6.12 5.28 2.45
C ALA A 197 5.42 6.21 1.46
N SER A 198 5.09 7.42 1.90
CA SER A 198 4.44 8.44 1.08
C SER A 198 4.99 9.83 1.41
N ASP A 199 5.28 10.60 0.38
CA ASP A 199 5.56 12.04 0.45
C ASP A 199 4.27 12.91 0.36
N GLY A 200 3.10 12.26 0.29
CA GLY A 200 1.79 12.90 0.07
C GLY A 200 1.34 12.94 -1.40
N SER A 201 2.23 12.69 -2.35
CA SER A 201 1.95 12.66 -3.79
C SER A 201 2.25 11.31 -4.45
N LEU A 202 3.37 10.69 -4.12
CA LEU A 202 3.84 9.37 -4.56
C LEU A 202 3.93 8.41 -3.36
N GLU A 203 3.93 7.11 -3.67
CA GLU A 203 4.05 6.05 -2.67
C GLU A 203 5.01 4.96 -3.14
N THR A 204 5.83 4.43 -2.24
CA THR A 204 6.50 3.15 -2.40
C THR A 204 6.22 2.24 -1.22
N PHE A 205 6.59 0.97 -1.34
CA PHE A 205 6.34 0.01 -0.27
C PHE A 205 7.45 -1.03 -0.13
N HIS A 206 7.51 -1.60 1.08
CA HIS A 206 8.33 -2.77 1.43
C HIS A 206 7.44 -3.84 2.05
N ASP A 207 7.44 -5.03 1.45
CA ASP A 207 6.67 -6.18 1.91
C ASP A 207 7.50 -7.09 2.83
N VAL A 208 6.92 -7.47 3.96
CA VAL A 208 7.49 -8.43 4.92
C VAL A 208 6.60 -9.67 4.95
N THR A 209 7.14 -10.80 4.50
CA THR A 209 6.47 -12.10 4.69
C THR A 209 6.69 -12.57 6.11
N VAL A 210 5.62 -12.89 6.83
CA VAL A 210 5.66 -13.42 8.19
C VAL A 210 5.03 -14.79 8.23
N THR A 211 5.79 -15.80 8.66
CA THR A 211 5.25 -17.13 8.97
C THR A 211 4.92 -17.21 10.45
N VAL A 212 3.62 -17.35 10.76
CA VAL A 212 3.13 -17.52 12.12
C VAL A 212 2.86 -19.00 12.37
N LYS A 213 3.49 -19.53 13.42
CA LYS A 213 3.37 -20.94 13.85
C LYS A 213 2.56 -21.05 15.13
#